data_AF-A0A7V5N6C2-F1
#
_entry.id   AF-A0A7V5N6C2-F1
#
_cell.length_a   1.000
_cell.length_b   1.000
_cell.length_c   1.000
_cell.angle_alpha   90.00
_cell.angle_beta   90.00
_cell.angle_gamma   90.00
#
_symmetry.space_group_name_H-M   'P 1'
#
loop_
_entity.id
_entity.type
_entity.pdbx_description
1 polymer ?
#
loop_
_entity_poly.entity_id
_entity_poly.type
_entity_poly.pdbx_seq_one_letter_code
_entity_poly.pdbx_strand_id
1 'polypeptide(L)' 'TYSSVKKGFPVAYINSCGYLEIAVNGGSAAEYFSIVPGSKEKIFIATS' A
#
# COMPACT_ATOMS: atom_id res chain seq x y z
N THR A 1 -7.33 -4.28 6.27
CA THR A 1 -7.96 -4.18 4.95
C THR A 1 -7.73 -2.76 4.43
N TYR A 2 -7.87 -2.50 3.13
CA TYR A 2 -7.68 -1.13 2.60
C TYR A 2 -8.62 -0.08 3.24
N SER A 3 -9.78 -0.52 3.75
CA SER A 3 -10.79 0.33 4.41
C SER A 3 -10.45 0.74 5.86
N SER A 4 -9.29 0.33 6.41
CA SER A 4 -8.91 0.69 7.78
C SER A 4 -8.38 2.12 7.93
N VAL A 5 -8.16 2.82 6.81
CA VAL A 5 -7.72 4.22 6.77
C VAL A 5 -8.77 5.09 6.09
N LYS A 6 -8.68 6.42 6.25
CA LYS A 6 -9.60 7.38 5.60
C LYS A 6 -9.52 7.26 4.07
N LYS A 7 -10.60 7.62 3.36
CA LYS A 7 -10.58 7.71 1.89
C LYS A 7 -9.46 8.65 1.44
N GLY A 8 -8.71 8.25 0.41
CA GLY A 8 -7.54 8.95 -0.12
C GLY A 8 -6.24 8.70 0.64
N PHE A 9 -6.25 8.00 1.78
CA PHE A 9 -5.04 7.69 2.54
C PHE A 9 -4.43 6.36 2.09
N PRO A 10 -3.09 6.26 2.09
CA PRO A 10 -2.39 5.01 1.80
C PRO A 10 -2.41 4.04 2.99
N VAL A 11 -2.31 2.75 2.70
CA VAL A 11 -2.20 1.67 3.68
C VAL A 11 -1.46 0.48 3.08
N ALA A 12 -0.66 -0.21 3.90
CA ALA A 12 -0.06 -1.49 3.57
C ALA A 12 -0.77 -2.61 4.34
N TYR A 13 -1.11 -3.71 3.68
CA TYR A 13 -1.80 -4.86 4.30
C TYR A 13 -1.51 -6.16 3.55
N ILE A 14 -1.83 -7.31 4.15
CA ILE A 14 -1.75 -8.61 3.46
C ILE A 14 -3.02 -8.81 2.63
N ASN A 15 -2.85 -9.00 1.32
CA ASN A 15 -3.97 -9.22 0.39
C ASN A 15 -4.44 -10.69 0.38
N SER A 16 -5.48 -10.97 -0.41
CA SER A 16 -6.08 -12.32 -0.51
C SER A 16 -5.14 -13.40 -1.05
N CYS A 17 -4.05 -13.01 -1.69
CA CYS A 17 -3.03 -13.91 -2.22
C CYS A 17 -1.87 -14.15 -1.23
N GLY A 18 -1.91 -13.54 -0.04
CA GLY A 18 -0.86 -13.68 0.97
C GLY A 18 0.36 -12.78 0.76
N TYR A 19 0.30 -11.79 -0.14
CA TYR A 19 1.38 -10.84 -0.38
C TYR A 19 1.15 -9.53 0.38
N LEU A 20 2.24 -8.85 0.72
CA LEU A 20 2.15 -7.46 1.16
C LEU A 20 1.74 -6.59 -0.03
N GLU A 21 0.64 -5.86 0.14
CA GLU A 21 0.09 -4.94 -0.84
C GLU A 21 0.05 -3.53 -0.26
N ILE A 22 0.38 -2.55 -1.11
CA ILE A 22 0.16 -1.13 -0.83
C ILE A 22 -1.05 -0.64 -1.65
N ALA A 23 -2.00 -0.01 -0.97
CA ALA A 23 -3.22 0.51 -1.57
C ALA A 23 -3.50 1.94 -1.09
N VAL A 24 -4.37 2.64 -1.82
CA VAL A 24 -4.98 3.90 -1.39
C VAL A 24 -6.48 3.68 -1.28
N ASN A 25 -7.07 3.99 -0.13
CA ASN A 25 -8.50 3.75 0.07
C ASN A 25 -9.33 4.60 -0.90
N GLY A 26 -9.96 3.96 -1.89
CA GLY A 26 -10.74 4.63 -2.93
C GLY A 26 -9.88 5.36 -3.97
N GLY A 27 -8.65 4.90 -4.20
CA GLY A 27 -7.73 5.46 -5.21
C GLY A 27 -6.72 4.44 -5.74
N SER A 28 -5.73 4.93 -6.49
CA SER A 28 -4.66 4.11 -7.09
C SER A 28 -3.32 4.33 -6.37
N ALA A 29 -2.73 3.27 -5.83
CA ALA A 29 -1.38 3.34 -5.26
C ALA A 29 -0.30 3.61 -6.32
N ALA A 30 -0.49 3.09 -7.54
CA ALA A 30 0.42 3.32 -8.66
C ALA A 30 0.53 4.81 -9.02
N GLU A 31 -0.60 5.51 -9.06
CA GLU A 31 -0.63 6.96 -9.32
C GLU A 31 -0.11 7.74 -8.11
N TYR A 32 -0.57 7.42 -6.91
CA TYR A 32 -0.22 8.15 -5.68
C TYR A 32 1.29 8.13 -5.40
N PHE A 33 1.93 6.97 -5.58
CA PHE A 33 3.37 6.80 -5.35
C PHE A 33 4.21 6.87 -6.63
N SER A 34 3.58 7.04 -7.81
CA SER A 34 4.25 6.99 -9.11
C SER A 34 5.09 5.73 -9.30
N ILE A 35 4.54 4.57 -8.92
CA ILE A 35 5.21 3.27 -9.00
C ILE A 35 4.65 2.42 -10.14
N VAL A 36 5.51 1.55 -10.67
CA VAL A 36 5.20 0.64 -11.78
C VAL A 36 5.69 -0.77 -11.42
N PRO A 37 5.21 -1.83 -12.12
CA PRO A 37 5.77 -3.16 -11.94
C PRO A 37 7.30 -3.16 -12.13
N GLY A 38 8.02 -3.68 -11.14
CA GLY A 38 9.49 -3.71 -11.14
C GLY A 38 10.16 -2.51 -10.45
N SER A 39 9.39 -1.53 -9.94
CA SER A 39 9.91 -0.58 -8.96
C SER A 39 10.53 -1.31 -7.75
N LYS A 40 11.45 -0.64 -7.05
CA LYS A 40 12.17 -1.20 -5.90
C LYS A 40 11.73 -0.50 -4.62
N GLU A 41 11.18 -1.28 -3.70
CA GLU A 41 10.58 -0.78 -2.47
C GLU A 41 11.28 -1.40 -1.27
N LYS A 42 11.33 -0.62 -0.19
CA LYS A 42 11.88 -1.06 1.09
C LYS A 42 10.81 -0.96 2.15
N ILE A 43 10.58 -2.06 2.85
CA ILE A 43 9.71 -2.09 4.02
C ILE A 43 10.55 -1.64 5.22
N PHE A 44 10.10 -0.60 5.91
CA PHE A 44 10.66 -0.17 7.18
C PHE A 44 9.75 -0.62 8.31
N ILE A 45 10.31 -1.30 9.30
CA ILE A 45 9.57 -1.70 10.50
C ILE A 45 9.82 -0.62 11.55
N ALA A 46 8.75 0.09 11.94
CA ALA A 46 8.83 1.03 13.05
C ALA A 46 9.06 0.25 14.35
N THR A 47 10.16 0.53 15.02
CA THR A 47 10.42 0.06 16.39
C THR A 47 10.01 1.16 17.35
N SER A 48 9.13 0.82 18.30
CA SER A 48 8.79 1.65 19.46
C SER A 48 9.95 1.73 20.45
#